data_AF-A0A3E4P9S0-F1
#
_entry.id   AF-A0A3E4P9S0-F1
#
_cell.length_a   1.000
_cell.length_b   1.000
_cell.length_c   1.000
_cell.angle_alpha   90.00
_cell.angle_beta   90.00
_cell.angle_gamma   90.00
#
_symmetry.space_group_name_H-M   'P 1'
#
loop_
_entity.id
_entity.type
_entity.pdbx_description
1 polymer ?
#
loop_
_entity_poly.entity_id
_entity_poly.type
_entity_poly.pdbx_seq_one_letter_code
_entity_poly.pdbx_strand_id
1 'polypeptide(L)'
;MRYDVMNEYYTEIRLFGKPALFNDMRLDQETVPKGLYLYEVRYDDETWEPVQIAKGILANHLGSVLTRERLKIPANGYLDLEAKTDWKYKDKGCRTVQEFLEKYPIRQKERER
;
A
#
# COMPACT_ATOMS: atom_id res chain seq x y z
N MET A 1 -2.71 -9.64 -15.26
CA MET A 1 -3.79 -8.64 -15.41
C MET A 1 -3.61 -7.60 -14.31
N ARG A 2 -3.90 -6.32 -14.58
CA ARG A 2 -3.93 -5.25 -13.56
C ARG A 2 -5.38 -4.78 -13.39
N TYR A 3 -5.76 -4.45 -12.16
CA TYR A 3 -7.12 -4.10 -11.78
C TYR A 3 -7.25 -2.61 -11.46
N ASP A 4 -8.42 -2.03 -11.76
CA ASP A 4 -8.71 -0.63 -11.48
C ASP A 4 -8.79 -0.38 -9.98
N VAL A 5 -7.89 0.49 -9.48
CA VAL A 5 -7.77 0.86 -8.07
C VAL A 5 -9.09 1.29 -7.45
N MET A 6 -9.96 1.96 -8.23
CA MET A 6 -11.21 2.53 -7.73
C MET A 6 -12.36 1.52 -7.63
N ASN A 7 -12.24 0.37 -8.29
CA ASN A 7 -13.30 -0.64 -8.36
C ASN A 7 -13.05 -1.87 -7.46
N GLU A 8 -11.93 -1.88 -6.73
CA GLU A 8 -11.55 -2.99 -5.86
C GLU A 8 -11.93 -2.78 -4.39
N TYR A 9 -12.03 -3.90 -3.67
CA TYR A 9 -12.17 -3.92 -2.22
C TYR A 9 -10.84 -4.16 -1.52
N TYR A 10 -10.67 -3.51 -0.38
CA TYR A 10 -9.41 -3.48 0.35
C TYR A 10 -9.56 -3.92 1.80
N THR A 11 -8.44 -4.32 2.37
CA THR A 11 -8.24 -4.40 3.82
C THR A 11 -7.50 -3.16 4.29
N GLU A 12 -8.07 -2.40 5.22
CA GLU A 12 -7.32 -1.32 5.89
C GLU A 12 -6.22 -1.94 6.75
N ILE A 13 -4.99 -1.43 6.59
CA ILE A 13 -3.83 -1.83 7.39
C ILE A 13 -3.18 -0.61 8.03
N ARG A 14 -2.28 -0.88 8.99
CA ARG A 14 -1.25 0.06 9.41
C ARG A 14 0.08 -0.38 8.83
N LEU A 15 0.63 0.45 7.96
CA LEU A 15 1.96 0.31 7.39
C LEU A 15 2.88 1.39 7.99
N PHE A 16 3.94 0.98 8.69
CA PHE A 16 4.79 1.86 9.49
C PHE A 16 3.97 2.78 10.44
N GLY A 17 2.92 2.21 11.06
CA GLY A 17 1.98 2.92 11.93
C GLY A 17 0.98 3.85 11.22
N LYS A 18 1.11 4.07 9.91
CA LYS A 18 0.24 4.95 9.11
C LYS A 18 -0.88 4.16 8.43
N PRO A 19 -2.08 4.73 8.26
CA PRO A 19 -3.16 4.06 7.57
C PRO A 19 -2.81 3.86 6.09
N ALA A 20 -3.07 2.67 5.58
CA ALA A 20 -2.92 2.27 4.19
C ALA A 20 -4.01 1.26 3.81
N LEU A 21 -4.19 1.01 2.51
CA LEU A 21 -5.06 -0.04 2.00
C LEU A 21 -4.22 -1.16 1.39
N PHE A 22 -4.64 -2.40 1.61
CA PHE A 22 -4.04 -3.59 1.01
C PHE A 22 -5.07 -4.37 0.18
N ASN A 23 -4.63 -4.93 -0.93
CA ASN A 23 -5.38 -5.85 -1.78
C ASN A 23 -4.37 -6.88 -2.33
N ASP A 24 -4.76 -8.15 -2.47
CA ASP A 24 -3.88 -9.25 -2.90
C ASP A 24 -3.62 -9.28 -4.42
N MET A 25 -4.32 -8.45 -5.20
CA MET A 25 -4.18 -8.34 -6.64
C MET A 25 -3.15 -7.28 -7.06
N ARG A 26 -2.78 -7.31 -8.34
CA ARG A 26 -1.94 -6.28 -8.97
C ARG A 26 -2.82 -5.14 -9.46
N LEU A 27 -2.56 -3.94 -9.00
CA LEU A 27 -3.38 -2.78 -9.34
C LEU A 27 -2.78 -1.97 -10.49
N ASP A 28 -3.63 -1.25 -11.20
CA ASP A 28 -3.24 -0.37 -12.30
C ASP A 28 -2.80 0.99 -11.75
N GLN A 29 -1.53 1.30 -11.97
CA GLN A 29 -0.91 2.55 -11.55
C GLN A 29 -1.55 3.78 -12.19
N GLU A 30 -2.13 3.66 -13.39
CA GLU A 30 -2.77 4.76 -14.10
C GLU A 30 -4.11 5.17 -13.47
N THR A 31 -4.74 4.25 -12.74
CA THR A 31 -6.04 4.46 -12.06
C THR A 31 -5.90 5.00 -10.63
N VAL A 32 -4.67 5.15 -10.12
CA VAL A 32 -4.40 5.62 -8.75
C VAL A 32 -4.79 7.11 -8.61
N PRO A 33 -5.68 7.47 -7.67
CA PRO A 33 -6.03 8.86 -7.43
C PRO A 33 -4.85 9.73 -7.02
N LYS A 34 -4.89 11.00 -7.41
CA LYS A 34 -3.87 11.98 -7.00
C LYS A 34 -3.74 12.03 -5.48
N GLY A 35 -2.50 11.96 -5.02
CA GLY A 35 -2.15 11.99 -3.59
C GLY A 35 -2.15 10.62 -2.91
N LEU A 36 -2.53 9.55 -3.63
CA LEU A 36 -2.20 8.18 -3.24
C LEU A 36 -0.98 7.69 -4.02
N TYR A 37 -0.32 6.68 -3.46
CA TYR A 37 0.85 6.03 -4.02
C TYR A 37 0.70 4.52 -3.91
N LEU A 38 0.92 3.84 -5.03
CA LEU A 38 0.81 2.40 -5.17
C LEU A 38 2.20 1.75 -5.10
N TYR A 39 2.27 0.65 -4.36
CA TYR A 39 3.43 -0.23 -4.29
C TYR A 39 2.96 -1.68 -4.26
N GLU A 40 3.88 -2.60 -4.54
CA GLU A 40 3.65 -4.03 -4.41
C GLU A 40 4.46 -4.58 -3.23
N VAL A 41 3.93 -5.62 -2.58
CA VAL A 41 4.49 -6.26 -1.39
C VAL A 41 4.94 -7.67 -1.75
N ARG A 42 6.12 -8.05 -1.26
CA ARG A 42 6.65 -9.41 -1.36
C ARG A 42 6.40 -10.16 -0.06
N TYR A 43 6.01 -11.42 -0.14
CA TYR A 43 6.03 -12.33 1.00
C TYR A 43 7.26 -13.25 0.99
N ASP A 44 7.60 -13.76 2.15
CA ASP A 44 8.61 -14.80 2.34
C ASP A 44 8.01 -16.21 2.21
N ASP A 45 8.64 -17.10 1.42
CA ASP A 45 8.05 -18.40 1.07
C ASP A 45 7.99 -19.39 2.26
N GLU A 46 8.76 -19.16 3.33
CA GLU A 46 8.76 -20.01 4.51
C GLU A 46 7.72 -19.55 5.55
N THR A 47 7.66 -18.25 5.81
CA THR A 47 6.82 -17.65 6.85
C THR A 47 5.47 -17.14 6.35
N TRP A 48 5.35 -16.91 5.04
CA TRP A 48 4.21 -16.24 4.40
C TRP A 48 3.98 -14.78 4.87
N GLU A 49 4.97 -14.20 5.54
CA GLU A 49 4.90 -12.84 6.07
C GLU A 49 5.35 -11.80 5.03
N PRO A 50 4.81 -10.56 5.08
CA PRO A 50 5.30 -9.47 4.23
C PRO A 50 6.72 -9.06 4.64
N VAL A 51 7.65 -9.08 3.69
CA VAL A 51 9.07 -8.83 3.96
C VAL A 51 9.65 -7.65 3.18
N GLN A 52 9.05 -7.27 2.04
CA GLN A 52 9.57 -6.14 1.24
C GLN A 52 8.45 -5.38 0.53
N ILE A 53 8.68 -4.10 0.29
CA ILE A 53 7.86 -3.22 -0.56
C ILE A 53 8.72 -2.68 -1.70
N ALA A 54 8.17 -2.68 -2.91
CA ALA A 54 8.79 -2.07 -4.08
C ALA A 54 7.74 -1.44 -4.99
N LYS A 55 8.18 -0.69 -6.01
CA LYS A 55 7.27 -0.21 -7.08
C LYS A 55 6.72 -1.35 -7.94
N GLY A 56 7.39 -2.50 -7.94
CA GLY A 56 6.97 -3.73 -8.60
C GLY A 56 7.73 -4.93 -8.06
N ILE A 57 7.02 -6.04 -7.88
CA ILE A 57 7.51 -7.31 -7.36
C ILE A 57 7.24 -8.39 -8.42
N LEU A 58 8.31 -9.04 -8.89
CA LEU A 58 8.22 -10.05 -9.95
C LEU A 58 7.88 -11.46 -9.43
N ALA A 59 8.42 -11.83 -8.28
CA ALA A 59 8.21 -13.14 -7.65
C ALA A 59 7.67 -12.97 -6.23
N ASN A 60 6.94 -13.95 -5.72
CA ASN A 60 6.39 -13.98 -4.36
C ASN A 60 5.57 -12.72 -4.04
N HIS A 61 4.73 -12.32 -4.99
CA HIS A 61 3.85 -11.17 -4.85
C HIS A 61 2.75 -11.49 -3.85
N LEU A 62 2.75 -10.77 -2.74
CA LEU A 62 1.71 -10.86 -1.71
C LEU A 62 0.49 -10.04 -2.11
N GLY A 63 0.70 -8.86 -2.69
CA GLY A 63 -0.37 -7.92 -3.00
C GLY A 63 0.14 -6.52 -3.29
N SER A 64 -0.80 -5.60 -3.42
CA SER A 64 -0.61 -4.17 -3.61
C SER A 64 -0.99 -3.38 -2.36
N VAL A 65 -0.29 -2.27 -2.11
CA VAL A 65 -0.63 -1.30 -1.06
C VAL A 65 -0.79 0.10 -1.61
N LEU A 66 -1.83 0.80 -1.13
CA LEU A 66 -2.04 2.22 -1.36
C LEU A 66 -1.74 3.00 -0.10
N THR A 67 -0.87 3.98 -0.24
CA THR A 67 -0.40 4.85 0.84
C THR A 67 -0.71 6.30 0.53
N ARG A 68 -0.94 7.12 1.56
CA ARG A 68 -1.15 8.58 1.41
C ARG A 68 0.15 9.39 1.37
N GLU A 69 1.26 8.75 1.68
CA GLU A 69 2.58 9.37 1.70
C GLU A 69 3.55 8.52 0.89
N ARG A 70 4.49 9.16 0.18
CA ARG A 70 5.51 8.44 -0.57
C ARG A 70 6.42 7.68 0.39
N LEU A 71 6.59 6.38 0.13
CA LEU A 71 7.61 5.59 0.79
C LEU A 71 8.97 5.93 0.18
N LYS A 72 9.98 6.07 1.04
CA LYS A 72 11.36 6.25 0.60
C LYS A 72 11.95 4.89 0.24
N ILE A 73 11.72 4.47 -1.00
CA ILE A 73 12.30 3.23 -1.52
C ILE A 73 13.82 3.44 -1.70
N PRO A 74 14.69 2.60 -1.10
CA PRO A 74 16.14 2.70 -1.25
C PRO A 74 16.60 2.48 -2.70
N ALA A 75 17.87 2.79 -2.97
CA ALA A 75 18.44 2.73 -4.32
C ALA A 75 18.44 1.32 -4.93
N ASN A 76 18.47 0.26 -4.09
CA ASN A 76 18.35 -1.13 -4.53
C ASN A 76 16.92 -1.49 -5.02
N GLY A 77 15.94 -0.60 -4.86
CA GLY A 77 14.57 -0.79 -5.30
C GLY A 77 13.63 -1.47 -4.30
N TYR A 78 14.13 -1.89 -3.13
CA TYR A 78 13.37 -2.64 -2.14
C TYR A 78 13.46 -1.98 -0.76
N LEU A 79 12.30 -1.74 -0.16
CA LEU A 79 12.18 -1.33 1.24
C LEU A 79 11.84 -2.56 2.07
N ASP A 80 12.75 -2.98 2.94
CA ASP A 80 12.52 -4.12 3.82
C ASP A 80 11.45 -3.80 4.88
N LEU A 81 10.70 -4.83 5.27
CA LEU A 81 9.65 -4.80 6.29
C LEU A 81 9.97 -5.79 7.40
N GLU A 82 9.72 -5.39 8.64
CA GLU A 82 9.53 -6.30 9.75
C GLU A 82 8.04 -6.49 9.98
N ALA A 83 7.50 -7.66 9.61
CA ALA A 83 6.07 -7.93 9.63
C ALA A 83 5.40 -7.62 10.98
N LYS A 84 6.08 -7.91 12.09
CA LYS A 84 5.52 -7.72 13.45
C LYS A 84 5.36 -6.27 13.85
N THR A 85 6.23 -5.38 13.35
CA THR A 85 6.23 -3.96 13.74
C THR A 85 5.64 -3.05 12.68
N ASP A 86 5.93 -3.34 11.41
CA ASP A 86 5.65 -2.45 10.30
C ASP A 86 4.30 -2.73 9.66
N TRP A 87 3.74 -3.92 9.83
CA TRP A 87 2.50 -4.36 9.21
C TRP A 87 1.46 -4.80 10.24
N LYS A 88 0.29 -4.17 10.25
CA LYS A 88 -0.83 -4.61 11.11
C LYS A 88 -2.16 -4.54 10.38
N TYR A 89 -2.88 -5.65 10.35
CA TYR A 89 -4.27 -5.67 9.88
C TYR A 89 -5.18 -4.90 10.82
N LYS A 90 -6.23 -4.30 10.26
CA LYS A 90 -7.27 -3.64 11.03
C LYS A 90 -8.61 -4.26 10.73
N ASP A 91 -9.21 -4.86 11.76
CA ASP A 91 -10.57 -5.37 11.68
C ASP A 91 -11.57 -4.24 11.45
N LYS A 92 -12.55 -4.48 10.55
CA LYS A 92 -13.63 -3.53 10.23
C LYS A 92 -13.13 -2.13 9.81
N GLY A 93 -12.11 -2.09 8.96
CA GLY A 93 -11.60 -0.86 8.35
C GLY A 93 -12.35 -0.41 7.09
N CYS A 94 -11.86 0.65 6.45
CA CYS A 94 -12.29 1.07 5.12
C CYS A 94 -12.07 -0.07 4.11
N ARG A 95 -13.02 -0.24 3.19
CA ARG A 95 -12.96 -1.25 2.14
C ARG A 95 -12.84 -0.67 0.74
N THR A 96 -13.07 0.63 0.57
CA THR A 96 -12.90 1.30 -0.73
C THR A 96 -11.93 2.47 -0.63
N VAL A 97 -11.38 2.90 -1.77
CA VAL A 97 -10.53 4.10 -1.84
C VAL A 97 -11.31 5.34 -1.40
N GLN A 98 -12.59 5.44 -1.74
CA GLN A 98 -13.43 6.57 -1.35
C GLN A 98 -13.59 6.66 0.17
N GLU A 99 -14.02 5.58 0.84
CA GLU A 99 -14.15 5.54 2.30
C GLU A 99 -12.83 5.88 3.00
N PHE A 100 -11.72 5.39 2.44
CA PHE A 100 -10.39 5.65 2.97
C PHE A 100 -10.00 7.12 2.88
N LEU A 101 -10.30 7.79 1.77
CA LEU A 101 -10.02 9.22 1.58
C LEU A 101 -10.95 10.11 2.40
N GLU A 102 -12.21 9.73 2.58
CA GLU A 102 -13.15 10.42 3.47
C GLU A 102 -12.68 10.38 4.93
N LYS A 103 -12.27 9.19 5.41
CA LYS A 103 -11.77 9.00 6.77
C LYS A 103 -10.37 9.60 6.98
N TYR A 104 -9.54 9.55 5.95
CA TYR A 104 -8.15 10.01 6.00
C TYR A 104 -7.82 10.98 4.86
N PRO A 105 -8.34 12.22 4.91
CA PRO A 105 -8.16 13.19 3.82
C PRO A 105 -6.70 13.43 3.47
N ILE A 106 -6.41 13.58 2.17
CA ILE A 106 -5.09 13.97 1.69
C ILE A 106 -4.89 15.45 2.06
N ARG A 107 -4.00 15.71 3.02
CA ARG A 107 -3.59 17.07 3.34
C ARG A 107 -2.68 17.56 2.22
N GLN A 108 -3.12 18.54 1.44
CA GLN A 108 -2.21 19.29 0.59
C GLN A 108 -1.26 20.02 1.54
N LYS A 109 0.01 19.62 1.58
CA LYS A 109 1.03 20.51 2.13
C LYS A 109 1.10 21.70 1.19
N GLU A 110 0.64 22.86 1.65
CA GLU A 110 1.01 24.13 1.03
C GLU A 110 2.53 24.09 0.88
N ARG A 111 3.01 24.23 -0.37
CA ARG A 111 4.43 24.43 -0.62
C ARG A 111 4.80 25.72 0.11
N GLU A 112 5.48 25.61 1.24
CA GLU A 112 6.27 26.72 1.79
C GLU A 112 7.15 27.21 0.63
N ARG A 113 6.89 28.46 0.26
CA ARG A 113 7.56 29.18 -0.83
C ARG A 113 8.99 29.50 -0.46
#